data_AF-A0A523XN58-F1
#
_entry.id   AF-A0A523XN58-F1
#
_cell.length_a   1.000
_cell.length_b   1.000
_cell.length_c   1.000
_cell.angle_alpha   90.00
_cell.angle_beta   90.00
_cell.angle_gamma   90.00
#
_symmetry.space_group_name_H-M   'P 1'
#
loop_
_entity.id
_entity.type
_entity.pdbx_description
1 polymer ?
#
loop_
_entity_poly.entity_id
_entity_poly.type
_entity_poly.pdbx_seq_one_letter_code
_entity_poly.pdbx_strand_id
1 'polypeptide(L)'
;MSKKKPYKGEKAHAPDAPVRNPFLPLIYLSFFLSGTAGLMYEIVWMRLLTLSFGSMVFAVGAVLSSFMAGLALGNFFFGRAADTWRRPLLGYALLEAGIGLTAFLVPPLLNLARRAAIGYGGATSSFMGQALLTFGLSFIVLMIPTALMGGTLPVISRALIRRNKDVAGKVGALYSLNTFGAVLGVALAGLLILPKIGLRNTMLLAVAINLVVAVAVGILSLPLRVPVAPRSDAPTRRRLKPAYTSGLVLAFAIGFSGLASMIYEVSWSRSLALVIGSSIYAFNTMLLSFIFGIGLGSLVFALLFRKKAPSLALFSY
;
A
#
# COMPACT_ATOMS: atom_id res chain seq x y z
N MET A 1 -17.78 -21.00 -69.02
CA MET A 1 -18.60 -20.25 -68.04
C MET A 1 -18.73 -21.07 -66.76
N SER A 2 -17.92 -20.80 -65.74
CA SER A 2 -18.01 -21.48 -64.44
C SER A 2 -18.43 -20.46 -63.38
N LYS A 3 -19.65 -20.62 -62.84
CA LYS A 3 -20.23 -19.75 -61.80
C LYS A 3 -19.55 -20.04 -60.46
N LYS A 4 -18.72 -19.09 -59.97
CA LYS A 4 -18.22 -19.10 -58.58
C LYS A 4 -19.38 -18.75 -57.63
N LYS A 5 -19.66 -19.63 -56.66
CA LYS A 5 -20.54 -19.34 -55.50
C LYS A 5 -19.90 -18.25 -54.61
N PRO A 6 -20.67 -17.30 -54.07
CA PRO A 6 -20.13 -16.33 -53.13
C PRO A 6 -19.92 -16.96 -51.74
N TYR A 7 -18.80 -16.60 -51.13
CA TYR A 7 -18.36 -16.98 -49.78
C TYR A 7 -19.40 -16.54 -48.75
N LYS A 8 -19.89 -17.46 -47.90
CA LYS A 8 -20.79 -17.16 -46.78
C LYS A 8 -20.05 -16.24 -45.81
N GLY A 9 -20.72 -15.13 -45.46
CA GLY A 9 -20.22 -14.08 -44.58
C GLY A 9 -19.65 -14.62 -43.27
N GLU A 10 -18.42 -14.19 -43.00
CA GLU A 10 -17.78 -14.21 -41.71
C GLU A 10 -18.65 -13.37 -40.76
N LYS A 11 -19.36 -14.02 -39.84
CA LYS A 11 -20.12 -13.33 -38.80
C LYS A 11 -19.11 -12.55 -37.95
N ALA A 12 -19.08 -11.23 -38.12
CA ALA A 12 -18.37 -10.32 -37.23
C ALA A 12 -18.73 -10.67 -35.78
N HIS A 13 -17.73 -11.14 -35.02
CA HIS A 13 -17.86 -11.30 -33.57
C HIS A 13 -18.23 -9.92 -32.99
N ALA A 14 -19.48 -9.77 -32.55
CA ALA A 14 -19.87 -8.64 -31.73
C ALA A 14 -18.92 -8.58 -30.52
N PRO A 15 -18.46 -7.39 -30.10
CA PRO A 15 -17.68 -7.28 -28.89
C PRO A 15 -18.52 -7.81 -27.72
N ASP A 16 -18.08 -8.92 -27.12
CA ASP A 16 -18.71 -9.51 -25.96
C ASP A 16 -19.04 -8.40 -24.94
N ALA A 17 -20.32 -8.25 -24.61
CA ALA A 17 -20.76 -7.31 -23.58
C ALA A 17 -19.95 -7.55 -22.31
N PRO A 18 -19.49 -6.51 -21.59
CA PRO A 18 -18.66 -6.69 -20.42
C PRO A 18 -19.45 -7.48 -19.38
N VAL A 19 -19.08 -8.75 -19.20
CA VAL A 19 -19.65 -9.63 -18.17
C VAL A 19 -19.39 -8.95 -16.82
N ARG A 20 -20.44 -8.34 -16.25
CA ARG A 20 -20.39 -7.68 -14.95
C ARG A 20 -20.12 -8.76 -13.90
N ASN A 21 -18.89 -8.82 -13.40
CA ASN A 21 -18.56 -9.70 -12.29
C ASN A 21 -19.24 -9.13 -11.02
N PRO A 22 -20.25 -9.82 -10.44
CA PRO A 22 -21.01 -9.30 -9.30
C PRO A 22 -20.14 -9.10 -8.05
N PHE A 23 -18.96 -9.72 -8.01
CA PHE A 23 -18.04 -9.64 -6.88
C PHE A 23 -17.04 -8.48 -6.97
N LEU A 24 -17.01 -7.77 -8.11
CA LEU A 24 -16.06 -6.67 -8.32
C LEU A 24 -16.22 -5.51 -7.32
N PRO A 25 -17.44 -5.05 -6.95
CA PRO A 25 -17.62 -4.03 -5.93
C PRO A 25 -17.09 -4.47 -4.55
N LEU A 26 -17.26 -5.75 -4.20
CA LEU A 26 -16.78 -6.29 -2.93
C LEU A 26 -15.26 -6.33 -2.87
N ILE A 27 -14.59 -6.63 -4.00
CA ILE A 27 -13.12 -6.57 -4.09
C ILE A 27 -12.62 -5.13 -3.94
N TYR A 28 -13.29 -4.16 -4.58
CA TYR A 28 -12.95 -2.75 -4.41
C TYR A 28 -13.15 -2.28 -2.96
N LEU A 29 -14.30 -2.60 -2.36
CA LEU A 29 -14.57 -2.31 -0.95
C LEU A 29 -13.52 -2.95 -0.03
N SER A 30 -13.12 -4.18 -0.30
CA SER A 30 -12.07 -4.88 0.44
C SER A 30 -10.73 -4.13 0.37
N PHE A 31 -10.35 -3.64 -0.82
CA PHE A 31 -9.12 -2.89 -1.01
C PHE A 31 -9.15 -1.49 -0.36
N PHE A 32 -10.32 -0.87 -0.33
CA PHE A 32 -10.58 0.36 0.44
C PHE A 32 -10.40 0.13 1.94
N LEU A 33 -11.05 -0.91 2.49
CA LEU A 33 -10.98 -1.26 3.92
C LEU A 33 -9.57 -1.68 4.35
N SER A 34 -8.83 -2.36 3.48
CA SER A 34 -7.40 -2.66 3.68
C SER A 34 -6.57 -1.38 3.84
N GLY A 35 -6.81 -0.36 3.01
CA GLY A 35 -6.19 0.96 3.16
C GLY A 35 -6.55 1.64 4.48
N THR A 36 -7.81 1.56 4.90
CA THR A 36 -8.25 2.04 6.22
C THR A 36 -7.48 1.35 7.33
N ALA A 37 -7.43 0.02 7.36
CA ALA A 37 -6.70 -0.73 8.38
C ALA A 37 -5.19 -0.42 8.38
N GLY A 38 -4.58 -0.32 7.20
CA GLY A 38 -3.18 0.05 7.01
C GLY A 38 -2.78 1.32 7.77
N LEU A 39 -3.59 2.38 7.63
CA LEU A 39 -3.31 3.66 8.28
C LEU A 39 -3.78 3.71 9.74
N MET A 40 -4.77 2.90 10.12
CA MET A 40 -5.07 2.68 11.54
C MET A 40 -3.84 2.09 12.27
N TYR A 41 -3.15 1.13 11.65
CA TYR A 41 -1.92 0.59 12.21
C TYR A 41 -0.83 1.63 12.33
N GLU A 42 -0.63 2.47 11.30
CA GLU A 42 0.39 3.51 11.33
C GLU A 42 0.19 4.46 12.53
N ILE A 43 -1.05 4.89 12.78
CA ILE A 43 -1.40 5.73 13.93
C ILE A 43 -1.12 5.01 15.26
N VAL A 44 -1.51 3.74 15.38
CA VAL A 44 -1.28 2.95 16.60
C VAL A 44 0.20 2.73 16.84
N TRP A 45 0.96 2.33 15.82
CA TRP A 45 2.39 2.03 15.91
C TRP A 45 3.20 3.29 16.18
N MET A 46 2.86 4.42 15.56
CA MET A 46 3.44 5.72 15.89
C MET A 46 3.27 6.03 17.38
N ARG A 47 2.08 5.79 17.94
CA ARG A 47 1.84 6.04 19.36
C ARG A 47 2.60 5.06 20.26
N LEU A 48 2.62 3.76 19.94
CA LEU A 48 3.38 2.75 20.69
C LEU A 48 4.89 3.06 20.70
N LEU A 49 5.44 3.48 19.56
CA LEU A 49 6.83 3.86 19.45
C LEU A 49 7.13 5.19 20.16
N THR A 50 6.22 6.16 20.10
CA THR A 50 6.39 7.41 20.86
C THR A 50 6.46 7.13 22.36
N LEU A 51 5.66 6.19 22.86
CA LEU A 51 5.72 5.74 24.26
C LEU A 51 7.00 4.95 24.59
N SER A 52 7.64 4.36 23.58
CA SER A 52 8.87 3.57 23.75
C SER A 52 10.14 4.43 23.68
N PHE A 53 10.21 5.35 22.73
CA PHE A 53 11.32 6.30 22.57
C PHE A 53 11.24 7.50 23.50
N GLY A 54 10.04 7.85 23.98
CA GLY A 54 9.78 9.13 24.67
C GLY A 54 9.87 10.35 23.75
N SER A 55 10.11 10.14 22.45
CA SER A 55 10.30 11.19 21.45
C SER A 55 9.51 10.86 20.20
N MET A 56 8.65 11.80 19.82
CA MET A 56 7.84 11.70 18.60
C MET A 56 8.71 11.68 17.34
N VAL A 57 9.82 12.41 17.31
CA VAL A 57 10.69 12.49 16.11
C VAL A 57 11.32 11.13 15.80
N PHE A 58 11.83 10.42 16.82
CA PHE A 58 12.39 9.08 16.64
C PHE A 58 11.31 8.06 16.26
N ALA A 59 10.12 8.18 16.86
CA ALA A 59 9.01 7.30 16.54
C ALA A 59 8.54 7.46 15.08
N VAL A 60 8.31 8.70 14.63
CA VAL A 60 7.93 8.99 13.24
C VAL A 60 8.99 8.47 12.28
N GLY A 61 10.27 8.74 12.56
CA GLY A 61 11.38 8.23 11.74
C GLY A 61 11.39 6.70 11.62
N ALA A 62 11.19 5.98 12.73
CA ALA A 62 11.15 4.51 12.74
C ALA A 62 9.94 3.95 11.98
N VAL A 63 8.76 4.54 12.18
CA VAL A 63 7.53 4.16 11.46
C VAL A 63 7.71 4.39 9.96
N LEU A 64 8.03 5.61 9.52
CA LEU A 64 8.15 5.92 8.10
C LEU A 64 9.25 5.09 7.42
N SER A 65 10.39 4.92 8.08
CA SER A 65 11.49 4.11 7.52
C SER A 65 11.05 2.65 7.32
N SER A 66 10.39 2.05 8.30
CA SER A 66 9.93 0.66 8.23
C SER A 66 8.73 0.48 7.28
N PHE A 67 7.83 1.45 7.19
CA PHE A 67 6.75 1.47 6.19
C PHE A 67 7.32 1.56 4.79
N MET A 68 8.16 2.55 4.50
CA MET A 68 8.68 2.75 3.14
C MET A 68 9.57 1.60 2.69
N ALA A 69 10.47 1.13 3.56
CA ALA A 69 11.32 -0.01 3.25
C ALA A 69 10.51 -1.30 3.09
N GLY A 70 9.52 -1.53 3.95
CA GLY A 70 8.63 -2.68 3.84
C GLY A 70 7.80 -2.63 2.57
N LEU A 71 7.11 -1.52 2.28
CA LEU A 71 6.34 -1.33 1.06
C LEU A 71 7.18 -1.57 -0.19
N ALA A 72 8.41 -1.02 -0.23
CA ALA A 72 9.34 -1.22 -1.34
C ALA A 72 9.75 -2.70 -1.48
N LEU A 73 10.11 -3.35 -0.38
CA LEU A 73 10.52 -4.76 -0.34
C LEU A 73 9.36 -5.68 -0.76
N GLY A 74 8.18 -5.46 -0.19
CA GLY A 74 6.95 -6.13 -0.53
C GLY A 74 6.58 -6.01 -2.00
N ASN A 75 6.56 -4.78 -2.52
CA ASN A 75 6.26 -4.53 -3.92
C ASN A 75 7.29 -5.18 -4.86
N PHE A 76 8.57 -5.20 -4.48
CA PHE A 76 9.63 -5.85 -5.25
C PHE A 76 9.46 -7.38 -5.31
N PHE A 77 9.21 -8.03 -4.18
CA PHE A 77 9.09 -9.48 -4.08
C PHE A 77 7.74 -9.98 -4.61
N PHE A 78 6.63 -9.42 -4.11
CA PHE A 78 5.29 -9.84 -4.52
C PHE A 78 4.93 -9.34 -5.93
N GLY A 79 5.49 -8.22 -6.40
CA GLY A 79 5.35 -7.81 -7.79
C GLY A 79 5.87 -8.84 -8.79
N ARG A 80 7.03 -9.43 -8.50
CA ARG A 80 7.58 -10.53 -9.33
C ARG A 80 6.85 -11.85 -9.11
N ALA A 81 6.52 -12.17 -7.86
CA ALA A 81 5.87 -13.43 -7.53
C ALA A 81 4.44 -13.50 -8.10
N ALA A 82 3.67 -12.41 -8.02
CA ALA A 82 2.28 -12.34 -8.47
C ALA A 82 2.11 -12.69 -9.95
N ASP A 83 3.09 -12.36 -10.79
CA ASP A 83 3.06 -12.71 -12.22
C ASP A 83 2.98 -14.22 -12.47
N THR A 84 3.49 -15.02 -11.55
CA THR A 84 3.51 -16.49 -11.60
C THR A 84 2.32 -17.15 -10.91
N TRP A 85 1.57 -16.41 -10.09
CA TRP A 85 0.50 -16.98 -9.28
C TRP A 85 -0.74 -17.31 -10.11
N ARG A 86 -1.22 -18.55 -9.99
CA ARG A 86 -2.43 -19.03 -10.69
C ARG A 86 -3.72 -18.46 -10.08
N ARG A 87 -3.69 -18.09 -8.80
CA ARG A 87 -4.85 -17.59 -8.03
C ARG A 87 -4.47 -16.29 -7.29
N PRO A 88 -4.34 -15.16 -7.99
CA PRO A 88 -3.91 -13.90 -7.38
C PRO A 88 -4.89 -13.37 -6.32
N LEU A 89 -6.20 -13.63 -6.43
CA LEU A 89 -7.17 -13.27 -5.38
C LEU A 89 -6.94 -14.04 -4.07
N LEU A 90 -6.60 -15.32 -4.13
CA LEU A 90 -6.22 -16.09 -2.94
C LEU A 90 -4.91 -15.55 -2.36
N GLY A 91 -3.94 -15.21 -3.22
CA GLY A 91 -2.71 -14.55 -2.80
C GLY A 91 -2.98 -13.24 -2.05
N TYR A 92 -3.90 -12.42 -2.54
CA TYR A 92 -4.32 -11.19 -1.85
C TYR A 92 -4.96 -11.50 -0.50
N ALA A 93 -5.89 -12.46 -0.44
CA ALA A 93 -6.50 -12.88 0.82
C ALA A 93 -5.47 -13.38 1.86
N LEU A 94 -4.46 -14.14 1.42
CA LEU A 94 -3.37 -14.60 2.28
C LEU A 94 -2.48 -13.45 2.76
N LEU A 95 -2.22 -12.45 1.92
CA LEU A 95 -1.51 -11.24 2.34
C LEU A 95 -2.29 -10.49 3.42
N GLU A 96 -3.59 -10.28 3.22
CA GLU A 96 -4.46 -9.60 4.19
C GLU A 96 -4.52 -10.34 5.52
N ALA A 97 -4.65 -11.69 5.50
CA ALA A 97 -4.55 -12.51 6.69
C ALA A 97 -3.18 -12.37 7.37
N GLY A 98 -2.10 -12.42 6.59
CA GLY A 98 -0.73 -12.25 7.07
C GLY A 98 -0.51 -10.87 7.70
N ILE A 99 -1.04 -9.79 7.11
CA ILE A 99 -0.99 -8.43 7.67
C ILE A 99 -1.68 -8.42 9.03
N GLY A 100 -2.91 -8.90 9.13
CA GLY A 100 -3.66 -8.93 10.39
C GLY A 100 -2.95 -9.74 11.48
N LEU A 101 -2.44 -10.93 11.14
CA LEU A 101 -1.73 -11.81 12.08
C LEU A 101 -0.40 -11.22 12.54
N THR A 102 0.41 -10.71 11.61
CA THR A 102 1.71 -10.11 11.94
C THR A 102 1.54 -8.80 12.69
N ALA A 103 0.57 -7.97 12.31
CA ALA A 103 0.19 -6.77 13.04
C ALA A 103 -0.22 -7.10 14.48
N PHE A 104 -1.07 -8.11 14.70
CA PHE A 104 -1.48 -8.54 16.05
C PHE A 104 -0.28 -8.85 16.97
N LEU A 105 0.82 -9.36 16.41
CA LEU A 105 2.05 -9.66 17.15
C LEU A 105 2.94 -8.42 17.39
N VAL A 106 2.71 -7.29 16.72
CA VAL A 106 3.56 -6.09 16.86
C VAL A 106 3.60 -5.56 18.31
N PRO A 107 2.47 -5.34 19.04
CA PRO A 107 2.55 -4.82 20.40
C PRO A 107 3.39 -5.66 21.38
N PRO A 108 3.23 -6.99 21.50
CA PRO A 108 4.09 -7.78 22.37
C PRO A 108 5.55 -7.80 21.91
N LEU A 109 5.82 -7.82 20.60
CA LEU A 109 7.19 -7.76 20.08
C LEU A 109 7.87 -6.41 20.35
N LEU A 110 7.15 -5.29 20.20
CA LEU A 110 7.65 -3.97 20.56
C LEU A 110 7.89 -3.84 22.07
N ASN A 111 7.04 -4.45 22.91
CA ASN A 111 7.28 -4.50 24.35
C ASN A 111 8.56 -5.28 24.68
N LEU A 112 8.82 -6.39 24.00
CA LEU A 112 10.05 -7.15 24.15
C LEU A 112 11.27 -6.32 23.70
N ALA A 113 11.17 -5.66 22.53
CA ALA A 113 12.21 -4.77 22.02
C ALA A 113 12.53 -3.64 23.00
N ARG A 114 11.49 -3.01 23.57
CA ARG A 114 11.64 -1.97 24.60
C ARG A 114 12.35 -2.50 25.84
N ARG A 115 11.98 -3.69 26.35
CA ARG A 115 12.64 -4.31 27.51
C ARG A 115 14.12 -4.58 27.24
N ALA A 116 14.44 -5.14 26.06
CA ALA A 116 15.81 -5.39 25.65
C ALA A 116 16.63 -4.08 25.58
N ALA A 117 16.05 -3.02 25.00
CA ALA A 117 16.70 -1.73 24.90
C ALA A 117 16.92 -1.06 26.27
N ILE A 118 15.95 -1.13 27.18
CA ILE A 118 16.11 -0.63 28.56
C ILE A 118 17.18 -1.43 29.30
N GLY A 119 17.22 -2.76 29.16
CA GLY A 119 18.26 -3.60 29.76
C GLY A 119 19.65 -3.24 29.26
N TYR A 120 19.80 -3.02 27.96
CA TYR A 120 21.05 -2.55 27.35
C TYR A 120 21.45 -1.14 27.85
N GLY A 121 20.50 -0.22 27.92
CA GLY A 121 20.72 1.14 28.40
C GLY A 121 21.17 1.17 29.87
N GLY A 122 20.55 0.35 30.72
CA GLY A 122 20.95 0.21 32.12
C GLY A 122 22.34 -0.41 32.31
N ALA A 123 22.73 -1.33 31.42
CA ALA A 123 24.05 -1.99 31.48
C ALA A 123 25.19 -1.10 30.94
N THR A 124 24.91 -0.25 29.96
CA THR A 124 25.95 0.52 29.23
C THR A 124 25.93 2.01 29.51
N SER A 125 24.87 2.53 30.15
CA SER A 125 24.61 3.97 30.33
C SER A 125 24.62 4.79 29.02
N SER A 126 24.52 4.13 27.87
CA SER A 126 24.57 4.76 26.54
C SER A 126 23.17 5.05 26.02
N PHE A 127 22.76 6.32 26.10
CA PHE A 127 21.50 6.78 25.51
C PHE A 127 21.42 6.49 24.00
N MET A 128 22.50 6.77 23.26
CA MET A 128 22.52 6.59 21.81
C MET A 128 22.47 5.10 21.43
N GLY A 129 23.16 4.23 22.17
CA GLY A 129 23.08 2.79 21.93
C GLY A 129 21.68 2.22 22.21
N GLN A 130 21.03 2.66 23.29
CA GLN A 130 19.64 2.30 23.57
C GLN A 130 18.68 2.79 22.47
N ALA A 131 18.84 4.02 22.00
CA ALA A 131 18.00 4.59 20.94
C ALA A 131 18.17 3.82 19.62
N LEU A 132 19.41 3.53 19.22
CA LEU A 132 19.72 2.75 18.01
C LEU A 132 19.19 1.33 18.09
N LEU A 133 19.33 0.67 19.25
CA LEU A 133 18.79 -0.68 19.46
C LEU A 133 17.26 -0.67 19.40
N THR A 134 16.61 0.29 20.06
CA THR A 134 15.14 0.45 20.00
C THR A 134 14.68 0.67 18.56
N PHE A 135 15.39 1.52 17.80
CA PHE A 135 15.11 1.78 16.38
C PHE A 135 15.27 0.52 15.54
N GLY A 136 16.40 -0.17 15.62
CA GLY A 136 16.67 -1.37 14.84
C GLY A 136 15.64 -2.48 15.10
N LEU A 137 15.34 -2.75 16.37
CA LEU A 137 14.35 -3.77 16.73
C LEU A 137 12.94 -3.37 16.29
N SER A 138 12.54 -2.11 16.48
CA SER A 138 11.23 -1.62 16.03
C SER A 138 11.09 -1.69 14.52
N PHE A 139 12.14 -1.32 13.79
CA PHE A 139 12.19 -1.39 12.34
C PHE A 139 12.00 -2.82 11.83
N ILE A 140 12.69 -3.80 12.42
CA ILE A 140 12.54 -5.22 12.06
C ILE A 140 11.12 -5.72 12.34
N VAL A 141 10.56 -5.40 13.51
CA VAL A 141 9.20 -5.81 13.89
C VAL A 141 8.15 -5.26 12.92
N LEU A 142 8.27 -3.99 12.54
CA LEU A 142 7.33 -3.31 11.65
C LEU A 142 7.53 -3.69 10.18
N MET A 143 8.76 -4.05 9.78
CA MET A 143 9.09 -4.44 8.40
C MET A 143 8.22 -5.58 7.86
N ILE A 144 7.88 -6.55 8.71
CA ILE A 144 7.15 -7.75 8.28
C ILE A 144 5.73 -7.38 7.82
N PRO A 145 4.85 -6.79 8.65
CA PRO A 145 3.51 -6.41 8.19
C PRO A 145 3.56 -5.37 7.06
N THR A 146 4.49 -4.42 7.07
CA THR A 146 4.59 -3.39 6.02
C THR A 146 5.07 -3.98 4.68
N ALA A 147 5.90 -5.02 4.69
CA ALA A 147 6.26 -5.78 3.50
C ALA A 147 5.08 -6.57 2.92
N LEU A 148 4.22 -7.13 3.77
CA LEU A 148 2.99 -7.76 3.29
C LEU A 148 2.04 -6.71 2.70
N MET A 149 1.89 -5.54 3.32
CA MET A 149 1.13 -4.41 2.78
C MET A 149 1.66 -3.98 1.40
N GLY A 150 2.97 -3.95 1.21
CA GLY A 150 3.60 -3.60 -0.08
C GLY A 150 3.25 -4.57 -1.22
N GLY A 151 2.90 -5.81 -0.88
CA GLY A 151 2.48 -6.81 -1.86
C GLY A 151 1.01 -6.71 -2.29
N THR A 152 0.17 -5.98 -1.56
CA THR A 152 -1.28 -5.96 -1.79
C THR A 152 -1.65 -5.38 -3.16
N LEU A 153 -1.11 -4.20 -3.50
CA LEU A 153 -1.35 -3.51 -4.77
C LEU A 153 -0.91 -4.33 -6.01
N PRO A 154 0.32 -4.87 -6.10
CA PRO A 154 0.71 -5.66 -7.27
C PRO A 154 -0.13 -6.93 -7.43
N VAL A 155 -0.45 -7.62 -6.32
CA VAL A 155 -1.25 -8.85 -6.35
C VAL A 155 -2.70 -8.57 -6.78
N ILE A 156 -3.34 -7.53 -6.24
CA ILE A 156 -4.72 -7.18 -6.63
C ILE A 156 -4.79 -6.64 -8.06
N SER A 157 -3.78 -5.87 -8.48
CA SER A 157 -3.64 -5.40 -9.86
C SER A 157 -3.56 -6.58 -10.82
N ARG A 158 -2.78 -7.61 -10.48
CA ARG A 158 -2.71 -8.85 -11.26
C ARG A 158 -4.05 -9.59 -11.33
N ALA A 159 -4.83 -9.58 -10.25
CA ALA A 159 -6.14 -10.22 -10.22
C ALA A 159 -7.19 -9.52 -11.10
N LEU A 160 -7.17 -8.18 -11.15
CA LEU A 160 -8.22 -7.37 -11.77
C LEU A 160 -7.88 -6.87 -13.19
N ILE A 161 -6.60 -6.77 -13.53
CA ILE A 161 -6.14 -6.15 -14.79
C ILE A 161 -5.65 -7.23 -15.75
N ARG A 162 -6.48 -7.54 -16.77
CA ARG A 162 -6.21 -8.59 -17.77
C ARG A 162 -5.65 -8.08 -19.10
N ARG A 163 -5.90 -6.82 -19.48
CA ARG A 163 -5.49 -6.22 -20.78
C ARG A 163 -4.56 -5.04 -20.57
N ASN A 164 -3.47 -4.99 -21.35
CA ASN A 164 -2.42 -3.97 -21.25
C ASN A 164 -2.90 -2.53 -21.54
N LYS A 165 -3.96 -2.35 -22.34
CA LYS A 165 -4.41 -1.02 -22.78
C LYS A 165 -4.95 -0.12 -21.65
N ASP A 166 -5.40 -0.70 -20.53
CA ASP A 166 -6.01 0.06 -19.42
C ASP A 166 -5.22 -0.06 -18.10
N VAL A 167 -3.98 -0.56 -18.13
CA VAL A 167 -3.22 -0.88 -16.91
C VAL A 167 -3.02 0.37 -16.06
N ALA A 168 -2.51 1.46 -16.64
CA ALA A 168 -2.22 2.69 -15.89
C ALA A 168 -3.48 3.27 -15.21
N GLY A 169 -4.61 3.33 -15.93
CA GLY A 169 -5.86 3.85 -15.39
C GLY A 169 -6.45 2.98 -14.27
N LYS A 170 -6.40 1.65 -14.42
CA LYS A 170 -6.94 0.72 -13.40
C LYS A 170 -6.05 0.62 -12.16
N VAL A 171 -4.73 0.61 -12.33
CA VAL A 171 -3.78 0.69 -11.20
C VAL A 171 -3.95 2.02 -10.46
N GLY A 172 -4.08 3.13 -11.21
CA GLY A 172 -4.36 4.44 -10.63
C GLY A 172 -5.65 4.47 -9.81
N ALA A 173 -6.76 3.93 -10.35
CA ALA A 173 -8.03 3.85 -9.65
C ALA A 173 -7.97 2.98 -8.37
N LEU A 174 -7.26 1.84 -8.44
CA LEU A 174 -7.01 1.00 -7.26
C LEU A 174 -6.22 1.78 -6.21
N TYR A 175 -5.11 2.41 -6.61
CA TYR A 175 -4.29 3.21 -5.72
C TYR A 175 -5.10 4.33 -5.07
N SER A 176 -5.86 5.11 -5.84
CA SER A 176 -6.76 6.15 -5.30
C SER A 176 -7.75 5.60 -4.29
N LEU A 177 -8.37 4.45 -4.56
CA LEU A 177 -9.34 3.84 -3.65
C LEU A 177 -8.68 3.46 -2.31
N ASN A 178 -7.48 2.88 -2.37
CA ASN A 178 -6.71 2.56 -1.17
C ASN A 178 -6.27 3.83 -0.42
N THR A 179 -5.86 4.88 -1.14
CA THR A 179 -5.52 6.20 -0.57
C THR A 179 -6.71 6.86 0.12
N PHE A 180 -7.92 6.80 -0.45
CA PHE A 180 -9.12 7.31 0.24
C PHE A 180 -9.50 6.46 1.45
N GLY A 181 -9.34 5.15 1.37
CA GLY A 181 -9.47 4.26 2.52
C GLY A 181 -8.50 4.63 3.63
N ALA A 182 -7.24 4.90 3.27
CA ALA A 182 -6.19 5.39 4.15
C ALA A 182 -6.56 6.73 4.82
N VAL A 183 -7.05 7.72 4.07
CA VAL A 183 -7.57 8.99 4.62
C VAL A 183 -8.65 8.73 5.68
N LEU A 184 -9.60 7.85 5.39
CA LEU A 184 -10.63 7.47 6.35
C LEU A 184 -10.02 6.80 7.60
N GLY A 185 -9.03 5.93 7.41
CA GLY A 185 -8.31 5.26 8.49
C GLY A 185 -7.63 6.23 9.43
N VAL A 186 -6.88 7.19 8.90
CA VAL A 186 -6.23 8.27 9.67
C VAL A 186 -7.28 9.10 10.42
N ALA A 187 -8.30 9.58 9.72
CA ALA A 187 -9.35 10.41 10.31
C ALA A 187 -10.07 9.70 11.46
N LEU A 188 -10.53 8.46 11.23
CA LEU A 188 -11.25 7.70 12.26
C LEU A 188 -10.34 7.26 13.39
N ALA A 189 -9.15 6.73 13.11
CA ALA A 189 -8.22 6.25 14.13
C ALA A 189 -7.78 7.37 15.06
N GLY A 190 -7.20 8.44 14.50
CA GLY A 190 -6.56 9.48 15.29
C GLY A 190 -7.53 10.41 15.99
N LEU A 191 -8.73 10.65 15.44
CA LEU A 191 -9.69 11.61 15.99
C LEU A 191 -10.79 10.98 16.83
N LEU A 192 -11.19 9.73 16.56
CA LEU A 192 -12.39 9.14 17.17
C LEU A 192 -12.13 7.82 17.88
N ILE A 193 -11.55 6.85 17.19
CA ILE A 193 -11.44 5.47 17.68
C ILE A 193 -10.39 5.41 18.79
N LEU A 194 -9.17 5.89 18.52
CA LEU A 194 -8.08 5.78 19.49
C LEU A 194 -8.37 6.51 20.82
N PRO A 195 -8.94 7.73 20.84
CA PRO A 195 -9.32 8.37 22.10
C PRO A 195 -10.43 7.64 22.86
N LYS A 196 -11.37 6.99 22.17
CA LYS A 196 -12.55 6.37 22.80
C LYS A 196 -12.30 4.95 23.31
N ILE A 197 -11.64 4.12 22.50
CA ILE A 197 -11.47 2.68 22.81
C ILE A 197 -10.03 2.30 23.15
N GLY A 198 -9.07 3.22 23.01
CA GLY A 198 -7.67 3.02 23.38
C GLY A 198 -6.85 2.21 22.36
N LEU A 199 -5.52 2.21 22.56
CA LEU A 199 -4.53 1.62 21.64
C LEU A 199 -4.83 0.17 21.27
N ARG A 200 -5.08 -0.67 22.28
CA ARG A 200 -5.29 -2.11 22.08
C ARG A 200 -6.51 -2.37 21.22
N ASN A 201 -7.64 -1.73 21.50
CA ASN A 201 -8.88 -2.02 20.79
C ASN A 201 -8.87 -1.42 19.38
N THR A 202 -8.25 -0.25 19.17
CA THR A 202 -8.02 0.29 17.82
C THR A 202 -7.19 -0.68 16.98
N MET A 203 -6.15 -1.27 17.58
CA MET A 203 -5.33 -2.28 16.91
C MET A 203 -6.13 -3.54 16.56
N LEU A 204 -6.89 -4.07 17.52
CA LEU A 204 -7.72 -5.26 17.29
C LEU A 204 -8.81 -5.01 16.24
N LEU A 205 -9.36 -3.80 16.18
CA LEU A 205 -10.30 -3.40 15.14
C LEU A 205 -9.64 -3.41 13.76
N ALA A 206 -8.44 -2.84 13.61
CA ALA A 206 -7.69 -2.90 12.35
C ALA A 206 -7.37 -4.35 11.94
N VAL A 207 -6.96 -5.19 12.90
CA VAL A 207 -6.74 -6.64 12.68
C VAL A 207 -8.02 -7.31 12.21
N ALA A 208 -9.14 -7.05 12.87
CA ALA A 208 -10.43 -7.59 12.48
C ALA A 208 -10.82 -7.18 11.05
N ILE A 209 -10.57 -5.92 10.66
CA ILE A 209 -10.82 -5.46 9.29
C ILE A 209 -10.01 -6.28 8.28
N ASN A 210 -8.70 -6.47 8.48
CA ASN A 210 -7.88 -7.27 7.56
C ASN A 210 -8.34 -8.74 7.52
N LEU A 211 -8.70 -9.34 8.66
CA LEU A 211 -9.19 -10.73 8.69
C LEU A 211 -10.54 -10.88 8.00
N VAL A 212 -11.46 -9.92 8.18
CA VAL A 212 -12.75 -9.89 7.46
C VAL A 212 -12.51 -9.76 5.95
N VAL A 213 -11.60 -8.87 5.54
CA VAL A 213 -11.19 -8.73 4.13
C VAL A 213 -10.60 -10.03 3.59
N ALA A 214 -9.70 -10.66 4.34
CA ALA A 214 -9.08 -11.93 3.97
C ALA A 214 -10.11 -13.05 3.79
N VAL A 215 -11.05 -13.19 4.73
CA VAL A 215 -12.12 -14.19 4.65
C VAL A 215 -13.06 -13.87 3.48
N ALA A 216 -13.50 -12.63 3.31
CA ALA A 216 -14.39 -12.22 2.24
C ALA A 216 -13.77 -12.52 0.86
N VAL A 217 -12.54 -12.06 0.61
CA VAL A 217 -11.86 -12.30 -0.68
C VAL A 217 -11.45 -13.78 -0.82
N GLY A 218 -11.09 -14.45 0.27
CA GLY A 218 -10.79 -15.87 0.31
C GLY A 218 -11.99 -16.72 -0.14
N ILE A 219 -13.18 -16.44 0.40
CA ILE A 219 -14.42 -17.11 0.00
C ILE A 219 -14.72 -16.86 -1.48
N LEU A 220 -14.57 -15.61 -1.94
CA LEU A 220 -14.74 -15.26 -3.36
C LEU A 220 -13.74 -15.95 -4.29
N SER A 221 -12.58 -16.36 -3.77
CA SER A 221 -11.55 -17.07 -4.53
C SER A 221 -11.83 -18.57 -4.70
N LEU A 222 -12.77 -19.16 -3.94
CA LEU A 222 -13.14 -20.58 -3.98
C LEU A 222 -13.98 -20.99 -5.22
N PRO A 223 -15.04 -20.28 -5.62
CA PRO A 223 -15.95 -20.74 -6.69
C PRO A 223 -15.43 -20.51 -8.11
N LEU A 224 -14.27 -19.90 -8.29
CA LEU A 224 -13.71 -19.60 -9.62
C LEU A 224 -12.41 -20.37 -9.83
N ARG A 225 -12.52 -21.60 -10.35
CA ARG A 225 -11.52 -22.07 -11.32
C ARG A 225 -11.65 -21.14 -12.53
N VAL A 226 -11.09 -19.93 -12.45
CA VAL A 226 -10.80 -19.15 -13.65
C VAL A 226 -9.87 -20.06 -14.44
N PRO A 227 -10.27 -20.56 -15.63
CA PRO A 227 -9.34 -21.27 -16.49
C PRO A 227 -8.15 -20.35 -16.62
N VAL A 228 -6.98 -20.83 -16.20
CA VAL A 228 -5.73 -20.17 -16.55
C VAL A 228 -5.74 -20.25 -18.06
N ALA A 229 -6.17 -19.16 -18.72
CA ALA A 229 -6.01 -19.05 -20.15
C ALA A 229 -4.54 -19.40 -20.40
N PRO A 230 -4.24 -20.31 -21.35
CA PRO A 230 -2.87 -20.59 -21.72
C PRO A 230 -2.16 -19.26 -21.80
N ARG A 231 -0.95 -19.14 -21.25
CA ARG A 231 -0.10 -17.99 -21.55
C ARG A 231 -0.22 -17.83 -23.05
N SER A 232 -0.95 -16.82 -23.52
CA SER A 232 -0.86 -16.41 -24.91
C SER A 232 0.62 -16.12 -25.00
N ASP A 233 1.35 -16.96 -25.73
CA ASP A 233 2.73 -16.70 -26.06
C ASP A 233 2.74 -15.24 -26.45
N ALA A 234 3.35 -14.44 -25.56
CA ALA A 234 3.31 -13.02 -25.69
C ALA A 234 3.84 -12.75 -27.09
N PRO A 235 3.14 -12.00 -27.96
CA PRO A 235 3.71 -11.61 -29.23
C PRO A 235 5.07 -11.04 -28.87
N THR A 236 6.11 -11.74 -29.34
CA THR A 236 7.52 -11.67 -28.94
C THR A 236 7.74 -10.34 -28.28
N ARG A 237 7.83 -10.29 -26.93
CA ARG A 237 8.03 -9.03 -26.17
C ARG A 237 9.10 -8.28 -26.93
N ARG A 238 8.69 -7.32 -27.77
CA ARG A 238 9.62 -6.52 -28.55
C ARG A 238 10.28 -5.77 -27.42
N ARG A 239 11.48 -6.22 -27.04
CA ARG A 239 12.31 -5.55 -26.05
C ARG A 239 12.51 -4.17 -26.65
N LEU A 240 11.62 -3.25 -26.31
CA LEU A 240 11.88 -1.84 -26.44
C LEU A 240 13.17 -1.70 -25.65
N LYS A 241 14.28 -1.47 -26.36
CA LYS A 241 15.58 -1.22 -25.74
C LYS A 241 15.29 -0.13 -24.71
N PRO A 242 15.46 -0.41 -23.41
CA PRO A 242 15.25 0.63 -22.42
C PRO A 242 16.20 1.76 -22.81
N ALA A 243 15.68 2.97 -22.98
CA ALA A 243 16.55 4.14 -22.94
C ALA A 243 17.00 4.23 -21.48
N TYR A 244 18.03 3.44 -21.13
CA TYR A 244 18.45 3.16 -19.75
C TYR A 244 18.76 4.46 -18.97
N THR A 245 19.23 5.50 -19.67
CA THR A 245 19.43 6.85 -19.14
C THR A 245 18.12 7.51 -18.70
N SER A 246 17.05 7.47 -19.51
CA SER A 246 15.76 8.07 -19.13
C SER A 246 15.06 7.33 -17.99
N GLY A 247 15.17 6.00 -17.94
CA GLY A 247 14.54 5.18 -16.90
C GLY A 247 15.19 5.34 -15.53
N LEU A 248 16.53 5.39 -15.47
CA LEU A 248 17.26 5.64 -14.23
C LEU A 248 17.05 7.08 -13.75
N VAL A 249 17.11 8.08 -14.63
CA VAL A 249 16.84 9.48 -14.26
C VAL A 249 15.43 9.64 -13.70
N LEU A 250 14.41 9.02 -14.32
CA LEU A 250 13.05 8.98 -13.79
C LEU A 250 12.97 8.30 -12.43
N ALA A 251 13.64 7.16 -12.26
CA ALA A 251 13.65 6.43 -10.99
C ALA A 251 14.30 7.27 -9.86
N PHE A 252 15.41 7.95 -10.15
CA PHE A 252 16.04 8.88 -9.22
C PHE A 252 15.14 10.08 -8.94
N ALA A 253 14.52 10.71 -9.96
CA ALA A 253 13.63 11.84 -9.77
C ALA A 253 12.43 11.49 -8.87
N ILE A 254 11.80 10.34 -9.12
CA ILE A 254 10.70 9.82 -8.28
C ILE A 254 11.21 9.49 -6.88
N GLY A 255 12.39 8.87 -6.76
CA GLY A 255 13.02 8.54 -5.49
C GLY A 255 13.34 9.76 -4.64
N PHE A 256 13.94 10.81 -5.24
CA PHE A 256 14.24 12.07 -4.57
C PHE A 256 12.97 12.84 -4.20
N SER A 257 11.94 12.83 -5.05
CA SER A 257 10.64 13.41 -4.72
C SER A 257 9.99 12.70 -3.53
N GLY A 258 10.05 11.36 -3.50
CA GLY A 258 9.60 10.55 -2.36
C GLY A 258 10.41 10.85 -1.09
N LEU A 259 11.74 10.92 -1.20
CA LEU A 259 12.61 11.27 -0.06
C LEU A 259 12.30 12.68 0.48
N ALA A 260 12.16 13.67 -0.39
CA ALA A 260 11.78 15.03 -0.01
C ALA A 260 10.42 15.05 0.68
N SER A 261 9.47 14.26 0.18
CA SER A 261 8.14 14.11 0.78
C SER A 261 8.22 13.52 2.20
N MET A 262 9.03 12.49 2.42
CA MET A 262 9.26 11.92 3.76
C MET A 262 9.95 12.93 4.70
N ILE A 263 10.89 13.72 4.19
CA ILE A 263 11.54 14.79 4.97
C ILE A 263 10.51 15.85 5.37
N TYR A 264 9.62 16.25 4.46
CA TYR A 264 8.53 17.16 4.76
C TYR A 264 7.59 16.57 5.79
N GLU A 265 7.27 15.28 5.69
CA GLU A 265 6.41 14.59 6.66
C GLU A 265 6.98 14.66 8.09
N VAL A 266 8.27 14.38 8.26
CA VAL A 266 8.97 14.49 9.56
C VAL A 266 9.05 15.95 10.02
N SER A 267 9.35 16.88 9.12
CA SER A 267 9.52 18.30 9.45
C SER A 267 8.20 18.94 9.85
N TRP A 268 7.12 18.70 9.11
CA TRP A 268 5.79 19.24 9.40
C TRP A 268 5.19 18.63 10.66
N SER A 269 5.38 17.33 10.89
CA SER A 269 4.88 16.70 12.12
C SER A 269 5.57 17.28 13.36
N ARG A 270 6.86 17.60 13.28
CA ARG A 270 7.58 18.31 14.33
C ARG A 270 7.11 19.75 14.50
N SER A 271 6.96 20.50 13.41
CA SER A 271 6.45 21.88 13.47
C SER A 271 5.06 21.96 14.08
N LEU A 272 4.15 21.07 13.69
CA LEU A 272 2.81 20.99 14.28
C LEU A 272 2.87 20.58 15.76
N ALA A 273 3.75 19.65 16.13
CA ALA A 273 3.93 19.27 17.53
C ALA A 273 4.43 20.42 18.42
N LEU A 274 5.11 21.43 17.87
CA LEU A 274 5.50 22.64 18.60
C LEU A 274 4.32 23.59 18.84
N VAL A 275 3.29 23.56 17.99
CA VAL A 275 2.12 24.46 18.07
C VAL A 275 0.99 23.84 18.88
N ILE A 276 0.60 22.62 18.55
CA ILE A 276 -0.54 21.91 19.18
C ILE A 276 -0.10 20.83 20.18
N GLY A 277 1.19 20.82 20.55
CA GLY A 277 1.80 19.88 21.48
C GLY A 277 2.14 18.52 20.86
N SER A 278 3.04 17.78 21.50
CA SER A 278 3.48 16.42 21.12
C SER A 278 2.40 15.36 21.37
N SER A 279 1.27 15.52 20.69
CA SER A 279 0.09 14.71 20.81
C SER A 279 -0.13 13.83 19.57
N ILE A 280 -1.04 12.86 19.68
CA ILE A 280 -1.51 12.08 18.54
C ILE A 280 -2.09 13.01 17.45
N TYR A 281 -2.67 14.15 17.85
CA TYR A 281 -3.30 15.10 16.94
C TYR A 281 -2.31 15.80 16.02
N ALA A 282 -1.07 16.05 16.45
CA ALA A 282 -0.05 16.67 15.61
C ALA A 282 0.34 15.77 14.42
N PHE A 283 0.69 14.52 14.73
CA PHE A 283 0.99 13.53 13.68
C PHE A 283 -0.23 13.26 12.80
N ASN A 284 -1.40 13.07 13.41
CA ASN A 284 -2.62 12.75 12.69
C ASN A 284 -3.05 13.86 11.72
N THR A 285 -3.01 15.12 12.16
CA THR A 285 -3.33 16.28 11.31
C THR A 285 -2.37 16.39 10.13
N MET A 286 -1.08 16.19 10.38
CA MET A 286 -0.05 16.17 9.35
C MET A 286 -0.32 15.06 8.33
N LEU A 287 -0.43 13.82 8.79
CA LEU A 287 -0.62 12.64 7.94
C LEU A 287 -1.93 12.72 7.14
N LEU A 288 -3.01 13.18 7.78
CA LEU A 288 -4.30 13.39 7.12
C LEU A 288 -4.18 14.42 6.00
N SER A 289 -3.57 15.57 6.28
CA SER A 289 -3.37 16.63 5.29
C SER A 289 -2.50 16.14 4.12
N PHE A 290 -1.46 15.38 4.42
CA PHE A 290 -0.51 14.86 3.44
C PHE A 290 -1.16 13.84 2.48
N ILE A 291 -1.80 12.80 3.02
CA ILE A 291 -2.44 11.75 2.21
C ILE A 291 -3.66 12.31 1.47
N PHE A 292 -4.44 13.19 2.10
CA PHE A 292 -5.56 13.87 1.43
C PHE A 292 -5.07 14.74 0.27
N GLY A 293 -3.95 15.46 0.45
CA GLY A 293 -3.28 16.23 -0.60
C GLY A 293 -2.83 15.35 -1.78
N ILE A 294 -2.23 14.18 -1.51
CA ILE A 294 -1.86 13.21 -2.56
C ILE A 294 -3.10 12.69 -3.30
N GLY A 295 -4.17 12.36 -2.56
CA GLY A 295 -5.42 11.88 -3.13
C GLY A 295 -6.09 12.90 -4.05
N LEU A 296 -6.23 14.15 -3.56
CA LEU A 296 -6.77 15.26 -4.34
C LEU A 296 -5.87 15.60 -5.54
N GLY A 297 -4.57 15.69 -5.35
CA GLY A 297 -3.61 15.98 -6.42
C GLY A 297 -3.67 14.94 -7.54
N SER A 298 -3.77 13.66 -7.16
CA SER A 298 -3.95 12.55 -8.11
C SER A 298 -5.25 12.66 -8.90
N LEU A 299 -6.35 13.06 -8.24
CA LEU A 299 -7.64 13.27 -8.89
C LEU A 299 -7.61 14.47 -9.85
N VAL A 300 -7.06 15.61 -9.43
CA VAL A 300 -6.91 16.81 -10.26
C VAL A 300 -6.04 16.51 -11.47
N PHE A 301 -4.92 15.81 -11.28
CA PHE A 301 -4.06 15.38 -12.39
C PHE A 301 -4.81 14.48 -13.37
N ALA A 302 -5.56 13.50 -12.87
CA ALA A 302 -6.37 12.61 -13.70
C ALA A 302 -7.46 13.34 -14.50
N LEU A 303 -8.03 14.43 -13.95
CA LEU A 303 -9.03 15.25 -14.62
C LEU A 303 -8.40 16.15 -15.70
N LEU A 304 -7.30 16.83 -15.38
CA LEU A 304 -6.63 17.79 -16.28
C LEU A 304 -5.89 17.10 -17.44
N PHE A 305 -5.28 15.94 -17.19
CA PHE A 305 -4.41 15.27 -18.16
C PHE A 305 -5.03 14.01 -18.80
N ARG A 306 -6.34 13.81 -18.62
CA ARG A 306 -7.11 12.64 -19.12
C ARG A 306 -6.94 12.32 -20.61
N LYS A 307 -6.54 13.31 -21.44
CA LYS A 307 -6.38 13.21 -22.90
C LYS A 307 -4.93 13.28 -23.41
N LYS A 308 -3.94 13.55 -22.56
CA LYS A 308 -2.52 13.60 -22.99
C LYS A 308 -1.86 12.25 -22.75
N ALA A 309 -1.15 11.73 -23.75
CA ALA A 309 -0.31 10.55 -23.56
C ALA A 309 0.76 10.88 -22.51
N PRO A 310 1.03 10.00 -21.52
CA PRO A 310 2.07 10.22 -20.53
C PRO A 310 3.42 10.31 -21.26
N SER A 311 3.97 11.53 -21.32
CA SER A 311 5.27 11.82 -21.92
C SER A 311 6.16 12.49 -20.87
N LEU A 312 7.47 12.34 -21.01
CA LEU A 312 8.46 13.02 -20.18
C LEU A 312 8.30 14.55 -20.18
N ALA A 313 7.66 15.11 -21.21
CA ALA A 313 7.34 16.52 -21.31
C ALA A 313 6.26 16.98 -20.29
N LEU A 314 5.58 16.08 -19.60
CA LEU A 314 4.70 16.44 -18.47
C LEU A 314 5.47 16.79 -17.19
N PHE A 315 6.74 16.39 -17.08
CA PHE A 315 7.61 16.75 -15.95
C PHE A 315 8.43 18.03 -16.21
N SER A 316 8.32 18.63 -17.40
CA SER A 316 9.08 19.81 -17.82
C SER A 316 8.27 21.11 -17.80
N TYR A 317 7.05 21.10 -17.26
CA TYR A 317 6.21 22.27 -17.00
C TYR A 317 5.99 22.42 -15.50
#